data_AF-A0A2K0YB73-F1
#
_entry.id   AF-A0A2K0YB73-F1
#
_cell.length_a   1.000
_cell.length_b   1.000
_cell.length_c   1.000
_cell.angle_alpha   90.00
_cell.angle_beta   90.00
_cell.angle_gamma   90.00
#
_symmetry.space_group_name_H-M   'P 1'
#
loop_
_entity.id
_entity.type
_entity.pdbx_description
1 polymer ?
#
loop_
_entity_poly.entity_id
_entity_poly.type
_entity_poly.pdbx_seq_one_letter_code
_entity_poly.pdbx_strand_id
1 'polypeptide(L)'
;MGISFDRETRIAGYRPATFKNGLSGYLRTYDPGRLIDLTSLFPLRRDGAIMFEECLDRGLIDPDTLKVTDQGMVMVRAKVVARTPNAKARAALERFLDRVDALNRDPEAMSRVDEVWLFGSLMREEPNVGDIDLAIARSSDPRFKDLDDRVKHARKLIAIYPEAPQSWTFPWDRIDWLYRRAIFGPRREPLLAGVQDGLTDLASLGVPCRLIYDRARGGRVDDPILPRHPSSPGRSNEVDPLPEMPDLTPATLRPMDARWLTGYDNRGRVSPYDIYRGWTDDCHKLFPDYPEHLRIATDSADLSRFPWLPRSLKQKGLDGRSAVAIMSATDYWGTCITLHRAFAGTEQAPTLEARFSDLLLHRSRKNVDLATLPEMAAATALILAVDAERCLRRQIESGTAPHLTIRILNGTLPDTMRNYFVTELASLLETRAVAIEPARIRSSVRIELA
;
A
#
# COMPACT_ATOMS: atom_id res chain seq x y z
N MET A 1 1.87 -13.79 15.22
CA MET A 1 0.81 -12.80 14.89
C MET A 1 1.25 -12.01 13.67
N GLY A 2 0.38 -11.80 12.69
CA GLY A 2 0.69 -11.01 11.49
C GLY A 2 0.05 -9.63 11.54
N ILE A 3 0.68 -8.63 10.94
CA ILE A 3 0.08 -7.30 10.78
C ILE A 3 -1.09 -7.38 9.81
N SER A 4 -2.13 -6.60 10.10
CA SER A 4 -3.27 -6.42 9.20
C SER A 4 -3.54 -4.95 8.91
N PHE A 5 -3.66 -4.61 7.64
CA PHE A 5 -4.19 -3.32 7.20
C PHE A 5 -5.69 -3.43 6.98
N ASP A 6 -6.40 -2.36 7.33
CA ASP A 6 -7.79 -2.23 6.93
C ASP A 6 -7.89 -2.06 5.41
N ARG A 7 -8.79 -2.84 4.79
CA ARG A 7 -9.06 -2.82 3.36
C ARG A 7 -9.52 -1.45 2.86
N GLU A 8 -10.19 -0.67 3.71
CA GLU A 8 -10.71 0.63 3.33
C GLU A 8 -9.78 1.81 3.60
N THR A 9 -8.68 1.60 4.30
CA THR A 9 -7.61 2.60 4.38
C THR A 9 -7.13 2.98 2.97
N ARG A 10 -6.72 4.23 2.80
CA ARG A 10 -6.12 4.74 1.57
C ARG A 10 -4.77 5.38 1.91
N ILE A 11 -3.77 5.03 1.12
CA ILE A 11 -2.39 5.54 1.18
C ILE A 11 -2.15 6.20 -0.18
N ALA A 12 -2.01 7.52 -0.23
CA ALA A 12 -2.01 8.32 -1.46
C ALA A 12 -3.16 7.96 -2.43
N GLY A 13 -4.35 7.70 -1.89
CA GLY A 13 -5.53 7.29 -2.67
C GLY A 13 -5.55 5.82 -3.11
N TYR A 14 -4.51 5.02 -2.85
CA TYR A 14 -4.47 3.59 -3.17
C TYR A 14 -4.78 2.73 -1.96
N ARG A 15 -5.27 1.51 -2.20
CA ARG A 15 -5.49 0.52 -1.13
C ARG A 15 -4.16 -0.05 -0.64
N PRO A 16 -4.03 -0.46 0.63
CA PRO A 16 -2.85 -1.18 1.13
C PRO A 16 -2.53 -2.44 0.31
N ALA A 17 -3.55 -3.11 -0.22
CA ALA A 17 -3.36 -4.24 -1.14
C ALA A 17 -2.56 -3.86 -2.40
N THR A 18 -2.68 -2.62 -2.88
CA THR A 18 -1.92 -2.11 -4.02
C THR A 18 -0.43 -2.04 -3.67
N PHE A 19 -0.08 -1.43 -2.54
CA PHE A 19 1.31 -1.39 -2.07
C PHE A 19 1.88 -2.79 -1.85
N LYS A 20 1.14 -3.67 -1.16
CA LYS A 20 1.53 -5.07 -0.94
C LYS A 20 1.83 -5.81 -2.25
N ASN A 21 0.90 -5.77 -3.20
CA ASN A 21 1.03 -6.52 -4.45
C ASN A 21 2.12 -5.92 -5.35
N GLY A 22 2.27 -4.60 -5.36
CA GLY A 22 3.31 -3.92 -6.11
C GLY A 22 4.70 -4.22 -5.56
N LEU A 23 4.91 -4.12 -4.24
CA LEU A 23 6.17 -4.53 -3.60
C LEU A 23 6.47 -6.02 -3.84
N SER A 24 5.44 -6.89 -3.81
CA SER A 24 5.60 -8.31 -4.14
C SER A 24 6.04 -8.53 -5.59
N GLY A 25 5.53 -7.73 -6.53
CA GLY A 25 5.96 -7.73 -7.92
C GLY A 25 7.40 -7.20 -8.08
N TYR A 26 7.72 -6.12 -7.37
CA TYR A 26 9.05 -5.52 -7.35
C TYR A 26 10.12 -6.49 -6.84
N LEU A 27 9.88 -7.20 -5.74
CA LEU A 27 10.80 -8.20 -5.18
C LEU A 27 11.18 -9.33 -6.16
N ARG A 28 10.39 -9.56 -7.21
CA ARG A 28 10.70 -10.56 -8.24
C ARG A 28 11.69 -10.05 -9.29
N THR A 29 11.86 -8.74 -9.40
CA THR A 29 12.54 -8.12 -10.53
C THR A 29 13.60 -7.09 -10.13
N TYR A 30 13.43 -6.43 -8.99
CA TYR A 30 14.22 -5.29 -8.52
C TYR A 30 14.32 -4.16 -9.55
N ASP A 31 13.32 -4.06 -10.43
CA ASP A 31 13.30 -3.16 -11.58
C ASP A 31 12.12 -2.19 -11.44
N PRO A 32 12.38 -0.87 -11.30
CA PRO A 32 11.33 0.13 -11.16
C PRO A 32 10.35 0.15 -12.35
N GLY A 33 10.87 0.04 -13.57
CA GLY A 33 10.06 -0.01 -14.79
C GLY A 33 9.06 -1.16 -14.77
N ARG A 34 9.49 -2.37 -14.36
CA ARG A 34 8.61 -3.53 -14.27
C ARG A 34 7.52 -3.43 -13.21
N LEU A 35 7.76 -2.73 -12.09
CA LEU A 35 6.70 -2.42 -11.12
C LEU A 35 5.72 -1.40 -11.72
N ILE A 36 6.25 -0.35 -12.33
CA ILE A 36 5.46 0.74 -12.93
C ILE A 36 4.53 0.18 -14.02
N ASP A 37 5.00 -0.82 -14.76
CA ASP A 37 4.27 -1.48 -15.85
C ASP A 37 3.46 -2.70 -15.44
N LEU A 38 3.22 -2.90 -14.14
CA LEU A 38 2.45 -4.03 -13.64
C LEU A 38 0.95 -3.83 -13.91
N THR A 39 0.51 -4.10 -15.15
CA THR A 39 -0.86 -3.87 -15.65
C THR A 39 -1.96 -4.62 -14.90
N SER A 40 -1.61 -5.73 -14.23
CA SER A 40 -2.54 -6.44 -13.35
C SER A 40 -2.92 -5.65 -12.09
N LEU A 41 -2.15 -4.60 -11.78
CA LEU A 41 -2.31 -3.76 -10.61
C LEU A 41 -2.62 -2.31 -10.97
N PHE A 42 -1.97 -1.79 -12.01
CA PHE A 42 -2.06 -0.41 -12.45
C PHE A 42 -2.69 -0.36 -13.84
N PRO A 43 -3.95 0.11 -13.95
CA PRO A 43 -4.55 0.37 -15.25
C PRO A 43 -3.77 1.42 -16.05
N LEU A 44 -3.14 2.37 -15.35
CA LEU A 44 -2.36 3.45 -15.92
C LEU A 44 -0.92 3.40 -15.40
N ARG A 45 0.07 3.55 -16.27
CA ARG A 45 1.48 3.66 -15.88
C ARG A 45 1.73 4.75 -14.83
N ARG A 46 1.04 5.89 -14.93
CA ARG A 46 1.16 6.97 -13.94
C ARG A 46 0.79 6.53 -12.52
N ASP A 47 -0.16 5.60 -12.37
CA ASP A 47 -0.50 5.05 -11.06
C ASP A 47 0.66 4.22 -10.49
N GLY A 48 1.31 3.40 -11.33
CA GLY A 48 2.50 2.65 -10.96
C GLY A 48 3.67 3.55 -10.57
N ALA A 49 3.87 4.64 -11.33
CA ALA A 49 4.90 5.64 -11.04
C ALA A 49 4.66 6.35 -9.71
N ILE A 50 3.43 6.82 -9.45
CA ILE A 50 3.05 7.44 -8.18
C ILE A 50 3.25 6.44 -7.04
N MET A 51 2.80 5.20 -7.18
CA MET A 51 2.96 4.17 -6.15
C MET A 51 4.43 3.88 -5.84
N PHE A 52 5.28 3.78 -6.86
CA PHE A 52 6.72 3.59 -6.68
C PHE A 52 7.34 4.75 -5.87
N GLU A 53 7.01 5.98 -6.23
CA GLU A 53 7.50 7.18 -5.53
C GLU A 53 6.98 7.26 -4.09
N GLU A 54 5.74 6.83 -3.83
CA GLU A 54 5.22 6.69 -2.47
C GLU A 54 5.91 5.58 -1.67
N CYS A 55 6.37 4.50 -2.31
CA CYS A 55 7.18 3.49 -1.62
C CYS A 55 8.53 4.05 -1.19
N LEU A 56 9.16 4.90 -2.01
CA LEU A 56 10.41 5.56 -1.67
C LEU A 56 10.22 6.55 -0.51
N ASP A 57 9.22 7.43 -0.61
CA ASP A 57 9.01 8.49 0.38
C ASP A 57 8.46 7.98 1.72
N ARG A 58 7.89 6.78 1.76
CA ARG A 58 7.43 6.12 3.00
C ARG A 58 8.41 5.09 3.53
N GLY A 59 9.63 5.05 2.99
CA GLY A 59 10.68 4.15 3.46
C GLY A 59 10.37 2.66 3.24
N LEU A 60 9.47 2.31 2.32
CA LEU A 60 9.19 0.90 1.95
C LEU A 60 10.25 0.36 0.98
N ILE A 61 10.83 1.25 0.17
CA ILE A 61 11.99 0.99 -0.67
C ILE A 61 13.05 2.04 -0.31
N ASP A 62 14.27 1.59 -0.10
CA ASP A 62 15.42 2.46 0.16
C ASP A 62 15.80 3.20 -1.14
N PRO A 63 15.88 4.55 -1.16
CA PRO A 63 16.09 5.32 -2.37
C PRO A 63 17.51 5.21 -2.96
N ASP A 64 18.51 4.87 -2.14
CA ASP A 64 19.91 4.81 -2.57
C ASP A 64 20.26 3.42 -3.13
N THR A 65 19.72 2.38 -2.51
CA THR A 65 20.01 0.98 -2.85
C THR A 65 18.91 0.33 -3.69
N LEU A 66 17.72 0.95 -3.76
CA LEU A 66 16.50 0.41 -4.36
C LEU A 66 16.09 -0.95 -3.78
N LYS A 67 16.53 -1.28 -2.57
CA LYS A 67 16.13 -2.51 -1.87
C LYS A 67 14.87 -2.27 -1.08
N VAL A 68 14.01 -3.29 -1.01
CA VAL A 68 12.86 -3.27 -0.11
C VAL A 68 13.36 -3.31 1.34
N THR A 69 12.89 -2.36 2.15
CA THR A 69 13.29 -2.23 3.56
C THR A 69 12.56 -3.24 4.45
N ASP A 70 12.92 -3.31 5.73
CA ASP A 70 12.18 -4.13 6.70
C ASP A 70 10.70 -3.71 6.80
N GLN A 71 10.40 -2.41 6.73
CA GLN A 71 9.03 -1.89 6.69
C GLN A 71 8.30 -2.32 5.40
N GLY A 72 8.99 -2.29 4.25
CA GLY A 72 8.48 -2.82 3.00
C GLY A 72 8.17 -4.32 3.07
N MET A 73 9.05 -5.09 3.70
CA MET A 73 8.86 -6.53 3.91
C MET A 73 7.67 -6.82 4.84
N VAL A 74 7.48 -5.99 5.86
CA VAL A 74 6.29 -6.02 6.71
C VAL A 74 5.02 -5.76 5.89
N MET A 75 4.99 -4.74 5.04
CA MET A 75 3.86 -4.45 4.15
C MET A 75 3.53 -5.63 3.22
N VAL A 76 4.56 -6.28 2.65
CA VAL A 76 4.39 -7.48 1.80
C VAL A 76 3.75 -8.65 2.57
N ARG A 77 4.19 -8.89 3.81
CA ARG A 77 3.69 -9.98 4.66
C ARG A 77 2.32 -9.68 5.29
N ALA A 78 1.93 -8.41 5.38
CA ALA A 78 0.71 -8.01 6.02
C ALA A 78 -0.54 -8.60 5.35
N LYS A 79 -1.55 -8.91 6.15
CA LYS A 79 -2.90 -9.26 5.67
C LYS A 79 -3.65 -7.97 5.35
N VAL A 80 -4.50 -7.99 4.33
CA VAL A 80 -5.45 -6.90 4.08
C VAL A 80 -6.83 -7.46 4.34
N VAL A 81 -7.42 -7.08 5.48
CA VAL A 81 -8.69 -7.61 5.97
C VAL A 81 -9.59 -6.45 6.37
N ALA A 82 -10.90 -6.63 6.27
CA ALA A 82 -11.82 -5.65 6.85
C ALA A 82 -11.63 -5.66 8.36
N ARG A 83 -11.16 -4.55 8.94
CA ARG A 83 -11.03 -4.45 10.40
C ARG A 83 -12.39 -4.07 10.99
N THR A 84 -12.66 -4.60 12.18
CA THR A 84 -13.91 -4.39 12.91
C THR A 84 -13.70 -3.39 14.03
N PRO A 85 -14.60 -2.39 14.19
CA PRO A 85 -14.51 -1.44 15.30
C PRO A 85 -14.46 -2.14 16.65
N ASN A 86 -13.63 -1.63 17.57
CA ASN A 86 -13.39 -2.23 18.89
C ASN A 86 -14.70 -2.57 19.63
N ALA A 87 -15.67 -1.64 19.63
CA ALA A 87 -16.98 -1.84 20.27
C ALA A 87 -17.74 -3.08 19.75
N LYS A 88 -17.70 -3.33 18.43
CA LYS A 88 -18.35 -4.49 17.83
C LYS A 88 -17.63 -5.79 18.19
N ALA A 89 -16.30 -5.76 18.24
CA ALA A 89 -15.52 -6.92 18.67
C ALA A 89 -15.71 -7.24 20.16
N ARG A 90 -15.79 -6.22 21.03
CA ARG A 90 -16.17 -6.40 22.44
C ARG A 90 -17.55 -7.04 22.57
N ALA A 91 -18.54 -6.57 21.82
CA ALA A 91 -19.86 -7.19 21.83
C ALA A 91 -19.84 -8.68 21.40
N ALA A 92 -18.95 -9.06 20.46
CA ALA A 92 -18.75 -10.45 20.09
C ALA A 92 -18.06 -11.27 21.18
N LEU A 93 -17.08 -10.70 21.86
CA LEU A 93 -16.43 -11.31 23.03
C LEU A 93 -17.44 -11.54 24.17
N GLU A 94 -18.29 -10.57 24.48
CA GLU A 94 -19.32 -10.70 25.52
C GLU A 94 -20.29 -11.83 25.21
N ARG A 95 -20.80 -11.93 23.97
CA ARG A 95 -21.65 -13.06 23.55
C ARG A 95 -20.95 -14.40 23.64
N PHE A 96 -19.65 -14.45 23.39
CA PHE A 96 -18.85 -15.65 23.58
C PHE A 96 -18.77 -16.02 25.06
N LEU A 97 -18.47 -15.07 25.95
CA LEU A 97 -18.42 -15.30 27.39
C LEU A 97 -19.79 -15.70 27.97
N ASP A 98 -20.89 -15.14 27.46
CA ASP A 98 -22.26 -15.55 27.84
C ASP A 98 -22.51 -17.03 27.55
N ARG A 99 -21.98 -17.53 26.42
CA ARG A 99 -22.09 -18.93 26.04
C ARG A 99 -21.18 -19.83 26.85
N VAL A 100 -19.98 -19.35 27.21
CA VAL A 100 -19.10 -20.05 28.14
C VAL A 100 -19.79 -20.19 29.50
N ASP A 101 -20.43 -19.13 30.00
CA ASP A 101 -21.22 -19.17 31.23
C ASP A 101 -22.39 -20.16 31.12
N ALA A 102 -23.11 -20.17 30.00
CA ALA A 102 -24.21 -21.12 29.76
C ALA A 102 -23.72 -22.58 29.73
N LEU A 103 -22.64 -22.86 28.99
CA LEU A 103 -22.01 -24.18 28.95
C LEU A 103 -21.57 -24.64 30.34
N ASN A 104 -20.98 -23.73 31.13
CA ASN A 104 -20.47 -24.09 32.44
C ASN A 104 -21.58 -24.40 33.46
N ARG A 105 -22.77 -23.80 33.29
CA ARG A 105 -23.97 -24.10 34.10
C ARG A 105 -24.79 -25.28 33.58
N ASP A 106 -24.56 -25.73 32.35
CA ASP A 106 -25.34 -26.81 31.73
C ASP A 106 -25.02 -28.18 32.39
N PRO A 107 -25.98 -28.80 33.11
CA PRO A 107 -25.74 -30.09 33.77
C PRO A 107 -25.45 -31.22 32.79
N GLU A 108 -25.78 -31.10 31.50
CA GLU A 108 -25.57 -32.15 30.49
C GLU A 108 -24.22 -32.05 29.77
N ALA A 109 -23.51 -30.93 29.94
CA ALA A 109 -22.28 -30.69 29.22
C ALA A 109 -21.14 -31.62 29.69
N MET A 110 -20.35 -32.14 28.73
CA MET A 110 -19.28 -33.12 28.97
C MET A 110 -17.90 -32.51 29.24
N SER A 111 -17.78 -31.22 29.00
CA SER A 111 -16.55 -30.44 29.21
C SER A 111 -16.94 -29.10 29.82
N ARG A 112 -15.99 -28.49 30.52
CA ARG A 112 -16.11 -27.16 31.11
C ARG A 112 -14.94 -26.31 30.66
N VAL A 113 -15.21 -25.02 30.50
CA VAL A 113 -14.16 -24.03 30.28
C VAL A 113 -13.67 -23.60 31.65
N ASP A 114 -12.38 -23.80 31.91
CA ASP A 114 -11.75 -23.43 33.17
C ASP A 114 -11.24 -21.99 33.09
N GLU A 115 -10.51 -21.66 32.03
CA GLU A 115 -9.92 -20.34 31.84
C GLU A 115 -10.08 -19.85 30.41
N VAL A 116 -10.24 -18.54 30.25
CA VAL A 116 -10.14 -17.85 28.95
C VAL A 116 -9.13 -16.71 29.07
N TRP A 117 -8.11 -16.79 28.24
CA TRP A 117 -7.06 -15.78 28.15
C TRP A 117 -7.20 -14.99 26.86
N LEU A 118 -7.30 -13.67 26.98
CA LEU A 118 -7.33 -12.72 25.87
C LEU A 118 -5.93 -12.19 25.58
N PHE A 119 -5.57 -12.13 24.30
CA PHE A 119 -4.34 -11.51 23.84
C PHE A 119 -4.59 -10.75 22.51
N GLY A 120 -3.54 -10.19 21.92
CA GLY A 120 -3.64 -9.54 20.61
C GLY A 120 -4.30 -8.16 20.64
N SER A 121 -4.89 -7.76 19.51
CA SER A 121 -5.30 -6.37 19.22
C SER A 121 -6.47 -5.87 20.07
N LEU A 122 -7.44 -6.73 20.39
CA LEU A 122 -8.58 -6.37 21.25
C LEU A 122 -8.14 -6.06 22.69
N MET A 123 -7.18 -6.84 23.21
CA MET A 123 -6.62 -6.63 24.55
C MET A 123 -5.92 -5.27 24.68
N ARG A 124 -5.20 -4.86 23.63
CA ARG A 124 -4.48 -3.57 23.57
C ARG A 124 -5.38 -2.37 23.27
N GLU A 125 -6.69 -2.59 23.22
CA GLU A 125 -7.68 -1.54 22.96
C GLU A 125 -7.47 -0.81 21.63
N GLU A 126 -6.94 -1.50 20.62
CA GLU A 126 -6.78 -0.92 19.29
C GLU A 126 -8.17 -0.48 18.76
N PRO A 127 -8.30 0.71 18.15
CA PRO A 127 -9.59 1.25 17.69
C PRO A 127 -10.34 0.31 16.74
N ASN A 128 -9.60 -0.49 15.96
CA ASN A 128 -10.13 -1.49 15.05
C ASN A 128 -9.33 -2.78 15.20
N VAL A 129 -9.98 -3.94 15.18
CA VAL A 129 -9.35 -5.26 15.35
C VAL A 129 -9.60 -6.16 14.15
N GLY A 130 -8.68 -7.09 13.87
CA GLY A 130 -8.86 -8.08 12.79
C GLY A 130 -9.76 -9.22 13.25
N ASP A 131 -9.26 -10.00 14.19
CA ASP A 131 -9.91 -11.09 14.90
C ASP A 131 -9.70 -10.94 16.43
N ILE A 132 -10.38 -11.80 17.19
CA ILE A 132 -10.30 -11.91 18.64
C ILE A 132 -9.44 -13.14 18.95
N ASP A 133 -8.26 -12.88 19.50
CA ASP A 133 -7.31 -13.91 19.89
C ASP A 133 -7.58 -14.37 21.32
N LEU A 134 -8.06 -15.61 21.48
CA LEU A 134 -8.30 -16.23 22.80
C LEU A 134 -7.59 -17.57 22.91
N ALA A 135 -7.11 -17.90 24.10
CA ALA A 135 -6.68 -19.25 24.46
C ALA A 135 -7.61 -19.80 25.55
N ILE A 136 -8.11 -21.02 25.37
CA ILE A 136 -9.09 -21.62 26.26
C ILE A 136 -8.49 -22.83 26.98
N ALA A 137 -8.49 -22.81 28.31
CA ALA A 137 -8.26 -24.01 29.11
C ALA A 137 -9.59 -24.71 29.35
N ARG A 138 -9.63 -26.03 29.15
CA ARG A 138 -10.84 -26.84 29.37
C ARG A 138 -10.52 -28.14 30.09
N SER A 139 -11.46 -28.57 30.92
CA SER A 139 -11.43 -29.85 31.61
C SER A 139 -12.63 -30.69 31.21
N SER A 140 -12.49 -32.01 31.37
CA SER A 140 -13.60 -32.94 31.19
C SER A 140 -14.41 -33.01 32.48
N ASP A 141 -15.74 -33.18 32.38
CA ASP A 141 -16.58 -33.35 33.56
C ASP A 141 -16.25 -34.71 34.23
N PRO A 142 -15.93 -34.73 35.54
CA PRO A 142 -15.49 -35.93 36.25
C PRO A 142 -16.59 -36.99 36.40
N ARG A 143 -17.85 -36.66 36.09
CA ARG A 143 -18.99 -37.59 36.16
C ARG A 143 -18.89 -38.71 35.13
N PHE A 144 -18.16 -38.50 34.04
CA PHE A 144 -17.93 -39.51 33.01
C PHE A 144 -16.66 -40.30 33.33
N LYS A 145 -16.78 -41.63 33.39
CA LYS A 145 -15.69 -42.52 33.83
C LYS A 145 -14.56 -42.61 32.82
N ASP A 146 -14.90 -42.63 31.54
CA ASP A 146 -13.97 -42.81 30.43
C ASP A 146 -14.49 -42.12 29.15
N LEU A 147 -13.72 -42.24 28.07
CA LEU A 147 -14.07 -41.67 26.77
C LEU A 147 -15.33 -42.32 26.16
N ASP A 148 -15.54 -43.62 26.39
CA ASP A 148 -16.66 -44.35 25.81
C ASP A 148 -18.00 -43.91 26.39
N ASP A 149 -18.05 -43.65 27.70
CA ASP A 149 -19.21 -43.10 28.39
C ASP A 149 -19.56 -41.70 27.85
N ARG A 150 -18.55 -40.86 27.61
CA ARG A 150 -18.73 -39.54 26.99
C ARG A 150 -19.23 -39.64 25.57
N VAL A 151 -18.68 -40.55 24.75
CA VAL A 151 -19.14 -40.75 23.38
C VAL A 151 -20.59 -41.25 23.36
N LYS A 152 -20.97 -42.13 24.28
CA LYS A 152 -22.35 -42.62 24.42
C LYS A 152 -23.30 -41.48 24.78
N HIS A 153 -22.90 -40.60 25.70
CA HIS A 153 -23.67 -39.41 26.05
C HIS A 153 -23.79 -38.43 24.89
N ALA A 154 -22.67 -38.13 24.22
CA ALA A 154 -22.61 -37.26 23.05
C ALA A 154 -23.57 -37.71 21.93
N ARG A 155 -23.68 -39.02 21.68
CA ARG A 155 -24.62 -39.57 20.69
C ARG A 155 -26.08 -39.24 21.03
N LYS A 156 -26.46 -39.29 22.30
CA LYS A 156 -27.83 -38.93 22.75
C LYS A 156 -28.11 -37.45 22.51
N LEU A 157 -27.17 -36.58 22.90
CA LEU A 157 -27.32 -35.14 22.72
C LEU A 157 -27.32 -34.72 21.25
N ILE A 158 -26.50 -35.35 20.41
CA ILE A 158 -26.45 -35.07 18.97
C ILE A 158 -27.77 -35.38 18.27
N ALA A 159 -28.54 -36.38 18.72
CA ALA A 159 -29.82 -36.73 18.12
C ALA A 159 -30.86 -35.58 18.17
N ILE A 160 -30.64 -34.58 19.03
CA ILE A 160 -31.49 -33.39 19.18
C ILE A 160 -31.14 -32.32 18.14
N TYR A 161 -30.00 -32.42 17.44
CA TYR A 161 -29.52 -31.44 16.47
C TYR A 161 -29.61 -31.95 15.03
N PRO A 162 -30.64 -31.54 14.26
CA PRO A 162 -30.81 -31.98 12.87
C PRO A 162 -29.65 -31.60 11.95
N GLU A 163 -28.89 -30.56 12.29
CA GLU A 163 -27.74 -30.08 11.51
C GLU A 163 -26.41 -30.75 11.85
N ALA A 164 -26.40 -31.70 12.78
CA ALA A 164 -25.17 -32.40 13.14
C ALA A 164 -24.62 -33.20 11.93
N PRO A 165 -23.29 -33.31 11.79
CA PRO A 165 -22.67 -34.14 10.75
C PRO A 165 -23.19 -35.58 10.77
N GLN A 166 -23.54 -36.10 9.59
CA GLN A 166 -24.02 -37.48 9.43
C GLN A 166 -22.88 -38.51 9.55
N SER A 167 -21.65 -38.11 9.22
CA SER A 167 -20.44 -38.90 9.32
C SER A 167 -19.41 -38.21 10.20
N TRP A 168 -18.59 -39.01 10.87
CA TRP A 168 -17.58 -38.56 11.83
C TRP A 168 -16.33 -39.39 11.60
N THR A 169 -15.17 -38.74 11.51
CA THR A 169 -13.89 -39.43 11.29
C THR A 169 -13.51 -40.26 12.51
N PHE A 170 -13.71 -39.69 13.70
CA PHE A 170 -13.44 -40.35 14.97
C PHE A 170 -14.64 -40.29 15.94
N PRO A 171 -14.72 -41.21 16.91
CA PRO A 171 -15.77 -41.19 17.93
C PRO A 171 -15.83 -39.89 18.74
N TRP A 172 -14.68 -39.33 19.11
CA TRP A 172 -14.55 -38.13 19.95
C TRP A 172 -14.84 -36.81 19.24
N ASP A 173 -14.85 -36.78 17.90
CA ASP A 173 -15.22 -35.57 17.13
C ASP A 173 -16.61 -35.05 17.50
N ARG A 174 -17.49 -35.94 17.96
CA ARG A 174 -18.83 -35.62 18.49
C ARG A 174 -18.78 -34.74 19.73
N ILE A 175 -17.85 -35.03 20.63
CA ILE A 175 -17.66 -34.31 21.88
C ILE A 175 -17.13 -32.91 21.55
N ASP A 176 -16.13 -32.83 20.67
CA ASP A 176 -15.56 -31.55 20.23
C ASP A 176 -16.58 -30.70 19.46
N TRP A 177 -17.42 -31.31 18.62
CA TRP A 177 -18.47 -30.58 17.91
C TRP A 177 -19.52 -30.02 18.86
N LEU A 178 -20.01 -30.80 19.83
CA LEU A 178 -20.98 -30.33 20.82
C LEU A 178 -20.39 -29.18 21.66
N TYR A 179 -19.13 -29.33 22.10
CA TYR A 179 -18.42 -28.28 22.83
C TYR A 179 -18.29 -27.00 21.99
N ARG A 180 -17.80 -27.11 20.75
CA ARG A 180 -17.63 -25.96 19.84
C ARG A 180 -18.96 -25.30 19.55
N ARG A 181 -20.02 -26.08 19.34
CA ARG A 181 -21.36 -25.56 19.13
C ARG A 181 -21.88 -24.83 20.37
N ALA A 182 -21.57 -25.29 21.57
CA ALA A 182 -22.00 -24.61 22.80
C ALA A 182 -21.34 -23.22 22.93
N ILE A 183 -20.01 -23.11 22.75
CA ILE A 183 -19.29 -21.83 22.93
C ILE A 183 -19.39 -20.91 21.71
N PHE A 184 -19.48 -21.45 20.50
CA PHE A 184 -19.53 -20.67 19.25
C PHE A 184 -20.93 -20.57 18.63
N GLY A 185 -21.93 -21.27 19.16
CA GLY A 185 -23.27 -21.34 18.57
C GLY A 185 -23.31 -22.20 17.30
N PRO A 186 -24.39 -22.12 16.51
CA PRO A 186 -24.56 -22.93 15.29
C PRO A 186 -23.46 -22.71 14.25
N ARG A 187 -22.87 -21.51 14.22
CA ARG A 187 -21.72 -21.17 13.38
C ARG A 187 -20.79 -20.25 14.15
N ARG A 188 -19.47 -20.51 14.03
CA ARG A 188 -18.43 -19.66 14.59
C ARG A 188 -18.46 -18.29 13.91
N GLU A 189 -18.57 -17.23 14.71
CA GLU A 189 -18.46 -15.86 14.23
C GLU A 189 -17.07 -15.64 13.62
N PRO A 190 -16.94 -14.98 12.46
CA PRO A 190 -15.64 -14.77 11.82
C PRO A 190 -14.60 -14.07 12.73
N LEU A 191 -15.05 -13.19 13.62
CA LEU A 191 -14.19 -12.51 14.60
C LEU A 191 -13.56 -13.46 15.59
N LEU A 192 -14.19 -14.60 15.88
CA LEU A 192 -13.64 -15.58 16.79
C LEU A 192 -12.67 -16.53 16.09
N ALA A 193 -12.21 -16.28 14.86
CA ALA A 193 -11.31 -17.18 14.13
C ALA A 193 -9.95 -17.41 14.84
N GLY A 194 -9.47 -16.45 15.61
CA GLY A 194 -8.23 -16.53 16.40
C GLY A 194 -8.33 -17.34 17.69
N VAL A 195 -9.52 -17.81 18.08
CA VAL A 195 -9.71 -18.62 19.29
C VAL A 195 -9.06 -20.00 19.16
N GLN A 196 -8.23 -20.37 20.14
CA GLN A 196 -7.50 -21.63 20.22
C GLN A 196 -7.96 -22.45 21.44
N ASP A 197 -8.12 -23.77 21.24
CA ASP A 197 -8.33 -24.72 22.33
C ASP A 197 -6.96 -25.14 22.88
N GLY A 198 -6.69 -24.84 24.15
CA GLY A 198 -5.42 -25.08 24.83
C GLY A 198 -4.60 -23.81 25.07
N LEU A 199 -3.68 -23.89 26.04
CA LEU A 199 -2.81 -22.77 26.44
C LEU A 199 -1.38 -22.85 25.86
N THR A 200 -1.02 -23.96 25.21
CA THR A 200 0.34 -24.23 24.75
C THR A 200 0.85 -23.18 23.76
N ASP A 201 0.03 -22.81 22.78
CA ASP A 201 0.38 -21.83 21.76
C ASP A 201 0.60 -20.45 22.39
N LEU A 202 -0.33 -20.00 23.25
CA LEU A 202 -0.20 -18.75 24.00
C LEU A 202 1.08 -18.72 24.86
N ALA A 203 1.36 -19.81 25.59
CA ALA A 203 2.55 -19.94 26.40
C ALA A 203 3.84 -19.88 25.56
N SER A 204 3.83 -20.49 24.37
CA SER A 204 4.98 -20.51 23.45
C SER A 204 5.24 -19.17 22.76
N LEU A 205 4.18 -18.39 22.53
CA LEU A 205 4.26 -17.05 21.93
C LEU A 205 4.96 -16.04 22.86
N GLY A 206 4.82 -16.19 24.19
CA GLY A 206 5.43 -15.27 25.16
C GLY A 206 4.93 -13.83 25.03
N VAL A 207 3.66 -13.65 24.68
CA VAL A 207 3.03 -12.35 24.37
C VAL A 207 2.23 -11.80 25.56
N PRO A 208 2.03 -10.47 25.64
CA PRO A 208 1.13 -9.89 26.62
C PRO A 208 -0.28 -10.49 26.55
N CYS A 209 -0.82 -10.87 27.70
CA CYS A 209 -2.11 -11.56 27.80
C CYS A 209 -2.84 -11.19 29.09
N ARG A 210 -4.16 -11.38 29.08
CA ARG A 210 -5.06 -11.05 30.18
C ARG A 210 -5.99 -12.23 30.46
N LEU A 211 -6.08 -12.66 31.71
CA LEU A 211 -7.11 -13.60 32.13
C LEU A 211 -8.44 -12.85 32.21
N ILE A 212 -9.44 -13.30 31.46
CA ILE A 212 -10.77 -12.67 31.38
C ILE A 212 -11.90 -13.58 31.87
N TYR A 213 -11.60 -14.87 32.09
CA TYR A 213 -12.52 -15.84 32.65
C TYR A 213 -11.75 -16.86 33.46
N ASP A 214 -12.22 -17.14 34.68
CA ASP A 214 -11.73 -18.19 35.56
C ASP A 214 -12.91 -18.80 36.31
N ARG A 215 -13.21 -20.07 35.99
CA ARG A 215 -14.30 -20.83 36.60
C ARG A 215 -14.11 -21.03 38.10
N ALA A 216 -12.88 -21.23 38.58
CA ALA A 216 -12.61 -21.41 40.00
C ALA A 216 -12.88 -20.13 40.81
N ARG A 217 -12.78 -18.96 40.15
CA ARG A 217 -13.09 -17.64 40.73
C ARG A 217 -14.53 -17.17 40.47
N GLY A 218 -15.40 -18.05 39.98
CA GLY A 218 -16.81 -17.74 39.78
C GLY A 218 -17.17 -17.20 38.39
N GLY A 219 -16.25 -17.28 37.42
CA GLY A 219 -16.49 -16.94 36.02
C GLY A 219 -15.67 -15.74 35.56
N ARG A 220 -16.33 -14.68 35.11
CA ARG A 220 -15.64 -13.53 34.50
C ARG A 220 -14.73 -12.83 35.49
N VAL A 221 -13.52 -12.50 35.03
CA VAL A 221 -12.51 -11.76 35.81
C VAL A 221 -11.92 -10.65 34.95
N ASP A 222 -11.26 -9.68 35.59
CA ASP A 222 -10.69 -8.51 34.92
C ASP A 222 -9.25 -8.28 35.38
N ASP A 223 -8.44 -9.34 35.33
CA ASP A 223 -7.08 -9.34 35.88
C ASP A 223 -6.17 -8.34 35.12
N PRO A 224 -5.06 -7.86 35.72
CA PRO A 224 -4.13 -6.99 35.01
C PRO A 224 -3.51 -7.69 33.79
N ILE A 225 -3.13 -6.89 32.77
CA ILE A 225 -2.37 -7.41 31.63
C ILE A 225 -1.02 -7.91 32.13
N LEU A 226 -0.74 -9.19 31.93
CA LEU A 226 0.55 -9.78 32.19
C LEU A 226 1.44 -9.62 30.96
N PRO A 227 2.76 -9.44 31.13
CA PRO A 227 3.69 -9.38 29.99
C PRO A 227 3.77 -10.71 29.22
N ARG A 228 3.46 -11.83 29.89
CA ARG A 228 3.35 -13.18 29.31
C ARG A 228 2.50 -14.09 30.20
N HIS A 229 2.01 -15.18 29.62
CA HIS A 229 1.26 -16.20 30.36
C HIS A 229 2.12 -16.85 31.47
N PRO A 230 1.58 -17.17 32.66
CA PRO A 230 2.35 -17.72 33.79
C PRO A 230 3.10 -19.02 33.49
N SER A 231 2.56 -19.88 32.61
CA SER A 231 3.21 -21.12 32.18
C SER A 231 4.22 -20.92 31.03
N SER A 232 4.43 -19.69 30.56
CA SER A 232 5.35 -19.40 29.45
C SER A 232 6.81 -19.47 29.94
N PRO A 233 7.66 -20.33 29.34
CA PRO A 233 9.10 -20.31 29.60
C PRO A 233 9.80 -19.09 28.97
N GLY A 234 9.07 -18.26 28.23
CA GLY A 234 9.59 -17.21 27.35
C GLY A 234 9.24 -17.49 25.88
N ARG A 235 9.49 -16.50 25.03
CA ARG A 235 9.29 -16.63 23.58
C ARG A 235 10.26 -17.67 23.04
N SER A 236 9.77 -18.67 22.31
CA SER A 236 10.63 -19.62 21.61
C SER A 236 11.51 -18.89 20.59
N ASN A 237 12.79 -19.28 20.48
CA ASN A 237 13.72 -18.79 19.46
C ASN A 237 13.30 -19.17 18.03
N GLU A 238 12.33 -20.08 17.89
CA GLU A 238 11.74 -20.46 16.60
C GLU A 238 10.64 -19.49 16.14
N VAL A 239 10.27 -18.50 16.95
CA VAL A 239 9.18 -17.55 16.66
C VAL A 239 9.74 -16.16 16.39
N ASP A 240 9.76 -15.76 15.12
CA ASP A 240 10.14 -14.41 14.65
C ASP A 240 9.53 -13.30 15.50
N PRO A 241 10.24 -12.18 15.79
CA PRO A 241 9.75 -11.02 16.54
C PRO A 241 8.37 -10.55 16.05
N LEU A 242 7.56 -9.97 16.95
CA LEU A 242 6.26 -9.45 16.55
C LEU A 242 6.52 -8.32 15.56
N PRO A 243 6.01 -8.39 14.33
CA PRO A 243 6.21 -7.29 13.41
C PRO A 243 5.39 -6.10 13.92
N GLU A 244 6.02 -4.92 13.93
CA GLU A 244 5.37 -3.66 14.29
C GLU A 244 4.72 -3.02 13.06
N MET A 245 3.57 -2.35 13.26
CA MET A 245 2.91 -1.64 12.17
C MET A 245 3.88 -0.60 11.59
N PRO A 246 4.17 -0.62 10.28
CA PRO A 246 5.12 0.33 9.72
C PRO A 246 4.54 1.73 9.82
N ASP A 247 5.38 2.70 10.15
CA ASP A 247 5.03 4.10 10.00
C ASP A 247 4.96 4.42 8.50
N LEU A 248 3.76 4.75 8.04
CA LEU A 248 3.52 5.08 6.64
C LEU A 248 3.48 6.58 6.42
N THR A 249 3.89 7.40 7.37
CA THR A 249 3.94 8.86 7.19
C THR A 249 4.85 9.21 6.00
N PRO A 250 4.34 9.95 4.99
CA PRO A 250 5.16 10.28 3.82
C PRO A 250 6.22 11.33 4.18
N ALA A 251 7.41 11.20 3.58
CA ALA A 251 8.40 12.27 3.57
C ALA A 251 7.88 13.54 2.87
N THR A 252 8.58 14.67 3.06
CA THR A 252 8.27 15.95 2.42
C THR A 252 8.04 15.79 0.92
N LEU A 253 6.94 16.38 0.42
CA LEU A 253 6.59 16.29 -0.99
C LEU A 253 7.69 16.92 -1.86
N ARG A 254 8.10 16.16 -2.87
CA ARG A 254 9.06 16.56 -3.89
C ARG A 254 8.58 16.08 -5.27
N PRO A 255 9.04 16.70 -6.36
CA PRO A 255 8.79 16.17 -7.70
C PRO A 255 9.25 14.71 -7.82
N MET A 256 8.49 13.95 -8.60
CA MET A 256 8.82 12.57 -8.94
C MET A 256 10.03 12.52 -9.88
N ASP A 257 10.81 11.45 -9.83
CA ASP A 257 11.90 11.25 -10.78
C ASP A 257 11.34 11.00 -12.18
N ALA A 258 11.52 11.97 -13.08
CA ALA A 258 10.96 11.97 -14.44
C ALA A 258 11.38 10.77 -15.29
N ARG A 259 12.42 10.00 -14.88
CA ARG A 259 12.76 8.71 -15.50
C ARG A 259 11.65 7.68 -15.40
N TRP A 260 10.63 7.87 -14.55
CA TRP A 260 9.43 7.02 -14.58
C TRP A 260 8.78 6.96 -15.98
N LEU A 261 8.86 8.07 -16.75
CA LEU A 261 8.34 8.17 -18.12
C LEU A 261 9.06 7.19 -19.07
N THR A 262 10.34 6.93 -18.83
CA THR A 262 11.18 6.01 -19.61
C THR A 262 11.35 4.66 -18.94
N GLY A 263 10.62 4.40 -17.85
CA GLY A 263 10.76 3.16 -17.09
C GLY A 263 12.13 2.98 -16.46
N TYR A 264 12.80 4.10 -16.17
CA TYR A 264 14.19 4.11 -15.71
C TYR A 264 15.18 3.50 -16.71
N ASP A 265 14.82 3.46 -18.01
CA ASP A 265 15.77 3.15 -19.07
C ASP A 265 16.99 4.07 -18.97
N ASN A 266 18.18 3.45 -18.89
CA ASN A 266 19.41 4.19 -18.67
C ASN A 266 19.78 5.10 -19.85
N ARG A 267 19.19 4.93 -21.03
CA ARG A 267 19.40 5.81 -22.18
C ARG A 267 18.40 6.96 -22.22
N GLY A 268 17.47 7.02 -21.26
CA GLY A 268 16.40 7.99 -21.23
C GLY A 268 15.42 7.84 -22.39
N ARG A 269 15.36 6.67 -23.04
CA ARG A 269 14.49 6.45 -24.19
C ARG A 269 13.07 6.24 -23.74
N VAL A 270 12.14 6.98 -24.34
CA VAL A 270 10.72 6.64 -24.20
C VAL A 270 10.42 5.51 -25.18
N SER A 271 10.12 4.31 -24.66
CA SER A 271 9.80 3.15 -25.49
C SER A 271 8.36 3.28 -26.02
N PRO A 272 8.07 2.84 -27.27
CA PRO A 272 6.69 2.79 -27.72
C PRO A 272 5.87 1.82 -26.87
N TYR A 273 6.52 0.77 -26.34
CA TYR A 273 5.86 -0.16 -25.42
C TYR A 273 5.55 0.49 -24.07
N ASP A 274 6.42 1.40 -23.61
CA ASP A 274 6.23 2.13 -22.36
C ASP A 274 5.08 3.13 -22.46
N ILE A 275 4.93 3.80 -23.60
CA ILE A 275 3.88 4.81 -23.84
C ILE A 275 2.56 4.16 -24.26
N TYR A 276 2.57 3.16 -25.15
CA TYR A 276 1.34 2.71 -25.83
C TYR A 276 0.75 1.41 -25.28
N ARG A 277 1.45 0.68 -24.42
CA ARG A 277 0.94 -0.59 -23.84
C ARG A 277 0.48 -0.46 -22.39
N GLY A 278 0.99 0.54 -21.65
CA GLY A 278 0.67 0.81 -20.25
C GLY A 278 -0.12 2.09 -20.00
N TRP A 279 -0.34 2.91 -21.02
CA TRP A 279 -1.12 4.14 -20.90
C TRP A 279 -2.39 4.04 -21.72
N THR A 280 -3.50 4.42 -21.10
CA THR A 280 -4.77 4.65 -21.79
C THR A 280 -4.68 5.89 -22.69
N ASP A 281 -5.76 6.13 -23.45
CA ASP A 281 -6.05 7.19 -24.42
C ASP A 281 -5.27 8.52 -24.30
N ASP A 282 -4.97 9.01 -23.09
CA ASP A 282 -4.27 10.27 -22.83
C ASP A 282 -2.89 10.35 -23.51
N CYS A 283 -2.09 9.27 -23.50
CA CYS A 283 -0.78 9.29 -24.15
C CYS A 283 -0.87 9.21 -25.67
N HIS A 284 -1.89 8.53 -26.21
CA HIS A 284 -2.17 8.54 -27.65
C HIS A 284 -2.58 9.93 -28.14
N LYS A 285 -3.29 10.72 -27.30
CA LYS A 285 -3.62 12.12 -27.62
C LYS A 285 -2.37 13.00 -27.62
N LEU A 286 -1.46 12.79 -26.67
CA LEU A 286 -0.23 13.56 -26.56
C LEU A 286 0.83 13.20 -27.60
N PHE A 287 0.97 11.91 -27.91
CA PHE A 287 1.96 11.35 -28.81
C PHE A 287 1.24 10.57 -29.92
N PRO A 288 0.67 11.27 -30.92
CA PRO A 288 -0.04 10.61 -32.02
C PRO A 288 0.89 9.66 -32.78
N ASP A 289 2.16 10.02 -32.89
CA ASP A 289 3.23 9.21 -33.45
C ASP A 289 4.26 8.85 -32.37
N TYR A 290 4.97 7.74 -32.58
CA TYR A 290 6.01 7.28 -31.68
C TYR A 290 7.13 8.34 -31.56
N PRO A 291 7.41 8.89 -30.35
CA PRO A 291 8.44 9.91 -30.17
C PRO A 291 9.84 9.26 -30.15
N GLU A 292 10.29 8.77 -31.30
CA GLU A 292 11.55 8.04 -31.46
C GLU A 292 12.78 8.85 -31.03
N HIS A 293 12.70 10.17 -31.18
CA HIS A 293 13.79 11.11 -30.99
C HIS A 293 13.83 11.71 -29.57
N LEU A 294 12.75 11.57 -28.81
CA LEU A 294 12.61 12.11 -27.46
C LEU A 294 13.46 11.32 -26.44
N ARG A 295 14.17 12.05 -25.57
CA ARG A 295 14.85 11.50 -24.39
C ARG A 295 14.58 12.33 -23.15
N ILE A 296 14.50 11.62 -22.02
CA ILE A 296 14.46 12.17 -20.67
C ILE A 296 15.77 11.80 -19.98
N ALA A 297 16.68 12.76 -19.86
CA ALA A 297 18.04 12.51 -19.41
C ALA A 297 18.33 13.09 -18.04
N THR A 298 19.11 12.34 -17.28
CA THR A 298 19.65 12.67 -15.95
C THR A 298 21.16 12.54 -15.98
N ASP A 299 21.84 12.87 -14.88
CA ASP A 299 23.29 12.72 -14.75
C ASP A 299 23.76 11.26 -14.96
N SER A 300 22.88 10.28 -14.74
CA SER A 300 23.19 8.85 -14.91
C SER A 300 22.87 8.31 -16.31
N ALA A 301 22.42 9.15 -17.25
CA ALA A 301 21.96 8.67 -18.55
C ALA A 301 23.14 8.28 -19.48
N ASP A 302 23.10 7.07 -20.04
CA ASP A 302 23.98 6.63 -21.12
C ASP A 302 23.46 7.11 -22.49
N LEU A 303 23.96 8.27 -22.89
CA LEU A 303 23.66 8.89 -24.18
C LEU A 303 24.72 8.62 -25.26
N SER A 304 25.59 7.61 -25.07
CA SER A 304 26.69 7.30 -26.00
C SER A 304 26.21 6.96 -27.41
N ARG A 305 25.02 6.39 -27.53
CA ARG A 305 24.37 6.02 -28.81
C ARG A 305 23.30 7.02 -29.25
N PHE A 306 23.16 8.14 -28.56
CA PHE A 306 22.20 9.17 -28.94
C PHE A 306 22.81 10.04 -30.05
N PRO A 307 22.06 10.38 -31.12
CA PRO A 307 22.57 11.12 -32.28
C PRO A 307 23.29 12.43 -31.95
N TRP A 308 22.92 13.05 -30.83
CA TRP A 308 23.50 14.30 -30.39
C TRP A 308 23.48 14.45 -28.88
N LEU A 309 24.66 14.63 -28.27
CA LEU A 309 24.81 14.94 -26.85
C LEU A 309 25.20 16.41 -26.65
N PRO A 310 24.30 17.25 -26.09
CA PRO A 310 24.63 18.62 -25.71
C PRO A 310 25.80 18.68 -24.71
N ARG A 311 26.69 19.68 -24.85
CA ARG A 311 27.90 19.77 -24.00
C ARG A 311 27.59 20.01 -22.53
N SER A 312 26.54 20.76 -22.20
CA SER A 312 26.19 21.08 -20.81
C SER A 312 25.53 19.92 -20.06
N LEU A 313 25.03 18.88 -20.74
CA LEU A 313 24.64 17.62 -20.07
C LEU A 313 25.81 16.91 -19.38
N LYS A 314 27.06 17.29 -19.71
CA LYS A 314 28.24 16.84 -18.97
C LYS A 314 28.39 17.55 -17.61
N GLN A 315 27.63 18.62 -17.36
CA GLN A 315 27.60 19.30 -16.07
C GLN A 315 26.63 18.53 -15.15
N LYS A 316 27.07 18.28 -13.92
CA LYS A 316 26.26 17.58 -12.91
C LYS A 316 25.11 18.48 -12.44
N GLY A 317 24.01 17.87 -12.00
CA GLY A 317 22.87 18.55 -11.39
C GLY A 317 21.51 18.08 -11.90
N LEU A 318 21.44 17.15 -12.85
CA LEU A 318 20.20 16.58 -13.37
C LEU A 318 19.82 15.33 -12.57
N ASP A 319 19.24 15.54 -11.39
CA ASP A 319 18.83 14.48 -10.44
C ASP A 319 17.58 13.70 -10.89
N GLY A 320 16.92 14.12 -11.97
CA GLY A 320 15.65 13.56 -12.46
C GLY A 320 14.42 14.06 -11.71
N ARG A 321 14.57 14.63 -10.52
CA ARG A 321 13.47 15.14 -9.67
C ARG A 321 13.37 16.65 -9.80
N SER A 322 14.33 17.37 -9.23
CA SER A 322 14.39 18.82 -9.22
C SER A 322 14.81 19.36 -10.59
N ALA A 323 15.64 18.63 -11.33
CA ALA A 323 16.08 19.01 -12.67
C ALA A 323 16.23 17.79 -13.59
N VAL A 324 15.73 17.92 -14.82
CA VAL A 324 15.82 16.88 -15.85
C VAL A 324 15.98 17.50 -17.23
N ALA A 325 16.79 16.91 -18.10
CA ALA A 325 16.91 17.35 -19.47
C ALA A 325 15.86 16.65 -20.35
N ILE A 326 15.14 17.45 -21.13
CA ILE A 326 14.19 16.99 -22.14
C ILE A 326 14.80 17.34 -23.49
N MET A 327 15.00 16.33 -24.32
CA MET A 327 15.65 16.53 -25.61
C MET A 327 14.98 15.72 -26.70
N SER A 328 14.99 16.26 -27.91
CA SER A 328 14.54 15.59 -29.12
C SER A 328 15.58 15.84 -30.20
N ALA A 329 16.12 14.77 -30.80
CA ALA A 329 17.18 14.91 -31.79
C ALA A 329 17.29 13.76 -32.81
N THR A 330 17.79 14.12 -33.98
CA THR A 330 18.30 13.24 -35.04
C THR A 330 19.78 13.54 -35.30
N ASP A 331 20.37 12.89 -36.30
CA ASP A 331 21.74 13.19 -36.75
C ASP A 331 21.89 14.61 -37.34
N TYR A 332 20.77 15.26 -37.70
CA TYR A 332 20.76 16.51 -38.45
C TYR A 332 20.24 17.70 -37.65
N TRP A 333 19.36 17.47 -36.68
CA TRP A 333 18.72 18.49 -35.86
C TRP A 333 18.57 18.03 -34.41
N GLY A 334 18.35 18.98 -33.50
CA GLY A 334 18.15 18.65 -32.10
C GLY A 334 17.90 19.87 -31.24
N THR A 335 16.98 19.72 -30.30
CA THR A 335 16.64 20.70 -29.26
C THR A 335 16.77 20.03 -27.91
N CYS A 336 17.36 20.71 -26.95
CA CYS A 336 17.44 20.27 -25.55
C CYS A 336 17.12 21.45 -24.64
N ILE A 337 16.34 21.19 -23.59
CA ILE A 337 16.07 22.12 -22.51
C ILE A 337 16.19 21.41 -21.17
N THR A 338 16.54 22.14 -20.13
CA THR A 338 16.44 21.65 -18.75
C THR A 338 15.11 22.10 -18.16
N LEU A 339 14.29 21.15 -17.72
CA LEU A 339 13.12 21.38 -16.89
C LEU A 339 13.55 21.34 -15.42
N HIS A 340 13.31 22.42 -14.68
CA HIS A 340 13.42 22.44 -13.23
C HIS A 340 12.05 22.47 -12.59
N ARG A 341 11.86 21.72 -11.52
CA ARG A 341 10.60 21.57 -10.80
C ARG A 341 10.81 21.69 -9.30
N ALA A 342 9.89 22.32 -8.61
CA ALA A 342 9.84 22.33 -7.15
C ALA A 342 8.40 22.50 -6.66
N PHE A 343 8.10 21.93 -5.50
CA PHE A 343 6.89 22.30 -4.76
C PHE A 343 7.21 23.47 -3.82
N ALA A 344 6.36 24.48 -3.85
CA ALA A 344 6.39 25.66 -2.98
C ALA A 344 5.01 25.88 -2.33
N GLY A 345 4.93 26.78 -1.36
CA GLY A 345 3.69 27.13 -0.67
C GLY A 345 3.41 26.28 0.56
N THR A 346 2.14 26.23 0.97
CA THR A 346 1.67 25.48 2.14
C THR A 346 0.99 24.18 1.70
N GLU A 347 0.77 23.24 2.63
CA GLU A 347 0.05 22.00 2.33
C GLU A 347 -1.38 22.25 1.82
N GLN A 348 -2.01 23.35 2.24
CA GLN A 348 -3.37 23.74 1.84
C GLN A 348 -3.41 24.48 0.49
N ALA A 349 -2.29 25.07 0.07
CA ALA A 349 -2.18 25.80 -1.19
C ALA A 349 -0.82 25.54 -1.85
N PRO A 350 -0.53 24.28 -2.23
CA PRO A 350 0.73 23.95 -2.87
C PRO A 350 0.79 24.56 -4.27
N THR A 351 2.00 24.93 -4.67
CA THR A 351 2.32 25.34 -6.03
C THR A 351 3.42 24.43 -6.58
N LEU A 352 3.19 23.81 -7.73
CA LEU A 352 4.22 23.17 -8.51
C LEU A 352 4.84 24.22 -9.44
N GLU A 353 6.04 24.67 -9.12
CA GLU A 353 6.79 25.62 -9.96
C GLU A 353 7.62 24.86 -10.99
N ALA A 354 7.44 25.22 -12.26
CA ALA A 354 8.19 24.72 -13.39
C ALA A 354 8.93 25.88 -14.06
N ARG A 355 10.25 25.75 -14.27
CA ARG A 355 11.06 26.73 -15.01
C ARG A 355 11.97 26.01 -15.99
N PHE A 356 12.36 26.73 -17.04
CA PHE A 356 13.21 26.18 -18.09
C PHE A 356 14.52 26.96 -18.24
N SER A 357 15.60 26.24 -18.48
CA SER A 357 16.92 26.79 -18.75
C SER A 357 17.65 25.97 -19.82
N ASP A 358 18.89 26.40 -20.11
CA ASP A 358 19.85 25.65 -20.93
C ASP A 358 19.28 25.20 -22.27
N LEU A 359 18.64 26.12 -23.00
CA LEU A 359 18.27 25.86 -24.39
C LEU A 359 19.53 25.61 -25.22
N LEU A 360 19.64 24.42 -25.77
CA LEU A 360 20.76 24.00 -26.59
C LEU A 360 20.23 23.51 -27.93
N LEU A 361 21.01 23.80 -28.98
CA LEU A 361 20.65 23.47 -30.35
C LEU A 361 21.77 22.69 -31.02
N HIS A 362 21.39 21.74 -31.87
CA HIS A 362 22.33 20.89 -32.61
C HIS A 362 23.30 21.71 -33.48
N ARG A 363 24.60 21.38 -33.41
CA ARG A 363 25.71 21.90 -34.26
C ARG A 363 25.66 23.42 -34.53
N SER A 364 25.47 24.23 -33.49
CA SER A 364 25.50 25.70 -33.57
C SER A 364 24.39 26.32 -34.43
N ARG A 365 23.28 25.61 -34.64
CA ARG A 365 22.08 26.19 -35.26
C ARG A 365 21.63 27.42 -34.47
N LYS A 366 21.15 28.44 -35.19
CA LYS A 366 20.65 29.70 -34.61
C LYS A 366 19.16 29.67 -34.29
N ASN A 367 18.43 28.73 -34.88
CA ASN A 367 16.98 28.63 -34.80
C ASN A 367 16.57 27.30 -34.17
N VAL A 368 15.51 27.35 -33.37
CA VAL A 368 14.84 26.18 -32.81
C VAL A 368 14.18 25.39 -33.93
N ASP A 369 14.32 24.07 -33.89
CA ASP A 369 13.60 23.19 -34.81
C ASP A 369 12.19 22.94 -34.27
N LEU A 370 11.20 23.65 -34.84
CA LEU A 370 9.83 23.64 -34.31
C LEU A 370 9.19 22.24 -34.33
N ALA A 371 9.64 21.33 -35.20
CA ALA A 371 9.14 19.95 -35.25
C ALA A 371 9.44 19.17 -33.97
N THR A 372 10.43 19.60 -33.18
CA THR A 372 10.84 18.93 -31.93
C THR A 372 10.00 19.33 -30.72
N LEU A 373 9.35 20.49 -30.79
CA LEU A 373 8.70 21.10 -29.65
C LEU A 373 7.43 20.37 -29.17
N PRO A 374 6.55 19.84 -30.05
CA PRO A 374 5.33 19.18 -29.60
C PRO A 374 5.58 17.98 -28.68
N GLU A 375 6.49 17.07 -29.05
CA GLU A 375 6.79 15.89 -28.21
C GLU A 375 7.49 16.27 -26.90
N MET A 376 8.33 17.30 -26.93
CA MET A 376 8.96 17.83 -25.71
C MET A 376 7.93 18.49 -24.78
N ALA A 377 6.98 19.24 -25.34
CA ALA A 377 5.90 19.88 -24.60
C ALA A 377 4.95 18.82 -24.01
N ALA A 378 4.59 17.80 -24.78
CA ALA A 378 3.82 16.65 -24.32
C ALA A 378 4.48 15.91 -23.15
N ALA A 379 5.77 15.61 -23.26
CA ALA A 379 6.53 14.96 -22.18
C ALA A 379 6.58 15.83 -20.92
N THR A 380 6.78 17.13 -21.09
CA THR A 380 6.80 18.10 -19.99
C THR A 380 5.44 18.21 -19.31
N ALA A 381 4.37 18.36 -20.09
CA ALA A 381 2.99 18.45 -19.59
C ALA A 381 2.67 17.22 -18.74
N LEU A 382 3.11 16.07 -19.21
CA LEU A 382 2.87 14.82 -18.57
C LEU A 382 3.63 14.65 -17.24
N ILE A 383 4.92 15.03 -17.22
CA ILE A 383 5.71 15.05 -15.98
C ILE A 383 5.03 15.95 -14.92
N LEU A 384 4.62 17.16 -15.31
CA LEU A 384 3.98 18.11 -14.40
C LEU A 384 2.59 17.65 -13.95
N ALA A 385 1.80 17.05 -14.84
CA ALA A 385 0.48 16.50 -14.52
C ALA A 385 0.56 15.39 -13.46
N VAL A 386 1.54 14.49 -13.56
CA VAL A 386 1.67 13.37 -12.62
C VAL A 386 2.26 13.79 -11.28
N ASP A 387 3.20 14.74 -11.26
CA ASP A 387 3.61 15.40 -10.02
C ASP A 387 2.41 16.04 -9.30
N ALA A 388 1.59 16.76 -10.06
CA ALA A 388 0.38 17.41 -9.56
C ALA A 388 -0.63 16.39 -9.01
N GLU A 389 -0.90 15.31 -9.75
CA GLU A 389 -1.79 14.23 -9.31
C GLU A 389 -1.32 13.63 -7.97
N ARG A 390 -0.01 13.38 -7.84
CA ARG A 390 0.59 12.87 -6.61
C ARG A 390 0.36 13.83 -5.43
N CYS A 391 0.54 15.13 -5.65
CA CYS A 391 0.28 16.15 -4.62
C CYS A 391 -1.19 16.10 -4.16
N LEU A 392 -2.13 16.10 -5.11
CA LEU A 392 -3.57 16.04 -4.81
C LEU A 392 -3.93 14.77 -4.01
N ARG A 393 -3.34 13.62 -4.37
CA ARG A 393 -3.53 12.35 -3.65
C ARG A 393 -3.07 12.41 -2.20
N ARG A 394 -1.97 13.12 -1.90
CA ARG A 394 -1.53 13.33 -0.52
C ARG A 394 -2.44 14.28 0.26
N GLN A 395 -2.95 15.34 -0.37
CA GLN A 395 -3.95 16.22 0.27
C GLN A 395 -5.22 15.45 0.64
N ILE A 396 -5.68 14.55 -0.22
CA ILE A 396 -6.84 13.70 0.04
C ILE A 396 -6.60 12.79 1.25
N GLU A 397 -5.42 12.18 1.34
CA GLU A 397 -5.04 11.35 2.48
C GLU A 397 -4.98 12.15 3.79
N SER A 398 -4.49 13.40 3.76
CA SER A 398 -4.46 14.28 4.93
C SER A 398 -5.82 14.90 5.28
N GLY A 399 -6.87 14.61 4.52
CA GLY A 399 -8.20 15.19 4.71
C GLY A 399 -8.32 16.66 4.29
N THR A 400 -7.36 17.18 3.54
CA THR A 400 -7.37 18.53 2.99
C THR A 400 -8.14 18.57 1.67
N ALA A 401 -8.84 19.67 1.39
CA ALA A 401 -9.51 19.86 0.11
C ALA A 401 -8.46 19.89 -1.03
N PRO A 402 -8.51 18.99 -2.02
CA PRO A 402 -7.42 18.85 -2.98
C PRO A 402 -7.43 20.01 -4.00
N HIS A 403 -6.38 20.83 -3.91
CA HIS A 403 -6.16 21.98 -4.77
C HIS A 403 -4.66 22.22 -4.99
N LEU A 404 -4.29 22.58 -6.22
CA LEU A 404 -2.91 22.86 -6.62
C LEU A 404 -2.89 23.94 -7.70
N THR A 405 -1.83 24.76 -7.68
CA THR A 405 -1.45 25.58 -8.84
C THR A 405 -0.21 25.00 -9.52
N ILE A 406 -0.25 24.80 -10.84
CA ILE A 406 0.94 24.56 -11.66
C ILE A 406 1.37 25.92 -12.23
N ARG A 407 2.51 26.43 -11.78
CA ARG A 407 3.05 27.71 -12.23
C ARG A 407 4.22 27.48 -13.18
N ILE A 408 4.05 27.89 -14.42
CA ILE A 408 5.08 27.82 -15.46
C ILE A 408 5.75 29.18 -15.57
N LEU A 409 7.00 29.24 -15.12
CA LEU A 409 7.84 30.42 -15.19
C LEU A 409 8.52 30.47 -16.56
N ASN A 410 8.36 31.59 -17.27
CA ASN A 410 8.95 31.80 -18.59
C ASN A 410 10.49 31.69 -18.63
N GLY A 411 11.16 31.84 -17.48
CA GLY A 411 12.60 31.64 -17.33
C GLY A 411 13.43 32.50 -18.30
N THR A 412 14.58 31.97 -18.72
CA THR A 412 15.49 32.63 -19.67
C THR A 412 15.28 32.18 -21.11
N LEU A 413 14.12 31.59 -21.43
CA LEU A 413 13.85 31.06 -22.76
C LEU A 413 13.69 32.21 -23.80
N PRO A 414 14.13 32.03 -25.05
CA PRO A 414 13.84 32.98 -26.14
C PRO A 414 12.33 33.05 -26.46
N ASP A 415 11.90 34.15 -27.10
CA ASP A 415 10.50 34.35 -27.51
C ASP A 415 9.93 33.20 -28.34
N THR A 416 10.73 32.62 -29.24
CA THR A 416 10.32 31.44 -30.03
C THR A 416 9.92 30.27 -29.13
N MET A 417 10.69 29.99 -28.07
CA MET A 417 10.36 28.91 -27.14
C MET A 417 9.15 29.26 -26.27
N ARG A 418 9.01 30.53 -25.86
CA ARG A 418 7.80 30.96 -25.15
C ARG A 418 6.55 30.74 -26.00
N ASN A 419 6.58 31.21 -27.24
CA ASN A 419 5.42 31.20 -28.12
C ASN A 419 5.00 29.80 -28.57
N TYR A 420 5.96 28.90 -28.84
CA TYR A 420 5.67 27.58 -29.41
C TYR A 420 5.75 26.43 -28.41
N PHE A 421 6.62 26.50 -27.40
CA PHE A 421 6.79 25.41 -26.43
C PHE A 421 6.01 25.70 -25.14
N VAL A 422 6.17 26.88 -24.52
CA VAL A 422 5.49 27.20 -23.26
C VAL A 422 3.98 27.36 -23.46
N THR A 423 3.55 28.03 -24.52
CA THR A 423 2.12 28.14 -24.87
C THR A 423 1.49 26.76 -25.11
N GLU A 424 2.16 25.88 -25.86
CA GLU A 424 1.66 24.54 -26.15
C GLU A 424 1.58 23.70 -24.86
N LEU A 425 2.62 23.74 -24.02
CA LEU A 425 2.61 23.10 -22.71
C LEU A 425 1.43 23.56 -21.84
N ALA A 426 1.20 24.87 -21.76
CA ALA A 426 0.08 25.40 -20.99
C ALA A 426 -1.27 24.96 -21.58
N SER A 427 -1.41 25.02 -22.91
CA SER A 427 -2.60 24.53 -23.62
C SER A 427 -2.90 23.07 -23.31
N LEU A 428 -1.90 22.19 -23.37
CA LEU A 428 -2.04 20.75 -23.06
C LEU A 428 -2.52 20.52 -21.61
N LEU A 429 -2.02 21.31 -20.66
CA LEU A 429 -2.43 21.23 -19.26
C LEU A 429 -3.83 21.82 -19.03
N GLU A 430 -4.13 22.98 -19.61
CA GLU A 430 -5.43 23.66 -19.48
C GLU A 430 -6.57 22.86 -20.09
N THR A 431 -6.36 22.30 -21.29
CA THR A 431 -7.34 21.45 -21.99
C THR A 431 -7.45 20.04 -21.40
N ARG A 432 -6.61 19.71 -20.40
CA ARG A 432 -6.53 18.38 -19.80
C ARG A 432 -6.29 17.29 -20.86
N ALA A 433 -5.39 17.58 -21.81
CA ALA A 433 -4.90 16.57 -22.75
C ALA A 433 -4.29 15.37 -22.00
N VAL A 434 -3.75 15.63 -20.80
CA VAL A 434 -3.46 14.64 -19.76
C VAL A 434 -4.36 14.91 -18.56
N ALA A 435 -4.98 13.87 -18.02
CA ALA A 435 -5.67 13.99 -16.74
C ALA A 435 -4.66 14.31 -15.61
N ILE A 436 -4.97 15.36 -14.85
CA ILE A 436 -4.19 15.81 -13.68
C ILE A 436 -4.92 15.40 -12.40
N GLU A 437 -6.24 15.51 -12.41
CA GLU A 437 -7.09 15.21 -11.27
C GLU A 437 -7.27 13.70 -11.08
N PRO A 438 -7.10 13.18 -9.85
CA PRO A 438 -7.38 11.78 -9.55
C PRO A 438 -8.82 11.40 -9.91
N ALA A 439 -8.99 10.28 -10.60
CA ALA A 439 -10.31 9.85 -11.08
C ALA A 439 -11.33 9.74 -9.93
N ARG A 440 -12.53 10.27 -10.16
CA ARG A 440 -13.67 10.26 -9.21
C ARG A 440 -13.45 11.07 -7.93
N ILE A 441 -12.49 11.97 -7.92
CA ILE A 441 -12.24 12.87 -6.80
C ILE A 441 -12.41 14.32 -7.28
N ARG A 442 -13.14 15.11 -6.50
CA ARG A 442 -13.31 16.54 -6.79
C ARG A 442 -12.05 17.27 -6.35
N SER A 443 -11.22 17.64 -7.31
CA SER A 443 -10.02 18.47 -7.11
C SER A 443 -10.02 19.67 -8.05
N SER A 444 -9.21 20.67 -7.74
CA SER A 444 -9.07 21.88 -8.56
C SER A 444 -7.60 22.13 -8.88
N VAL A 445 -7.26 22.19 -10.17
CA VAL A 445 -5.92 22.54 -10.63
C VAL A 445 -5.99 23.82 -11.45
N ARG A 446 -5.21 24.83 -11.04
CA ARG A 446 -5.02 26.09 -11.77
C ARG A 446 -3.69 26.04 -12.52
N ILE A 447 -3.69 26.50 -13.78
CA ILE A 447 -2.47 26.72 -14.55
C ILE A 447 -2.17 28.22 -14.54
N GLU A 448 -0.94 28.59 -14.20
CA GLU A 448 -0.46 29.98 -14.20
C GLU A 448 0.76 30.10 -15.10
N LEU A 449 0.69 30.97 -16.11
CA LEU A 449 1.84 31.43 -16.87
C LEU A 449 2.37 32.71 -16.24
N ALA A 450 3.64 32.72 -15.83
CA ALA A 450 4.28 33.85 -15.14
C ALA A 450 5.59 34.30 -15.79
#